data_AF-A0A6I4TSQ6-F1
#
_entry.id   AF-A0A6I4TSQ6-F1
#
_cell.length_a   1.000
_cell.length_b   1.000
_cell.length_c   1.000
_cell.angle_alpha   90.00
_cell.angle_beta   90.00
_cell.angle_gamma   90.00
#
_symmetry.space_group_name_H-M   'P 1'
#
loop_
_entity.id
_entity.type
_entity.pdbx_description
1 polymer ?
#
loop_
_entity_poly.entity_id
_entity_poly.type
_entity_poly.pdbx_seq_one_letter_code
_entity_poly.pdbx_strand_id
1 'polypeptide(L)'
;MSRAQFSYASGRAIDRAFTGIDVSEPTEGYYRHRLVFGGVRGGVHIWYGPPHDPDTGDEMDRSWRWQAEFDGDYIELDRVWPDCAGEPISEADYRAYCNRKAWARQNAPNSAFANRRQRRDPLSIDCPLPF
;
A
#
# COMPACT_ATOMS: atom_id res chain seq x y z
N MET A 1 -53.62 -21.60 16.66
CA MET A 1 -52.53 -20.90 15.95
C MET A 1 -51.42 -20.61 16.95
N SER A 2 -50.27 -21.28 16.84
CA SER A 2 -49.14 -21.13 17.76
C SER A 2 -48.15 -20.10 17.20
N ARG A 3 -47.82 -19.07 17.98
CA ARG A 3 -46.89 -18.00 17.60
C ARG A 3 -45.48 -18.41 18.06
N ALA A 4 -44.62 -18.79 17.12
CA ALA A 4 -43.23 -19.13 17.41
C ALA A 4 -42.49 -17.91 17.99
N GLN A 5 -41.97 -18.04 19.21
CA GLN A 5 -41.07 -17.05 19.81
C GLN A 5 -39.69 -17.21 19.18
N PHE A 6 -39.33 -16.30 18.27
CA PHE A 6 -37.94 -16.13 17.88
C PHE A 6 -37.18 -15.47 19.03
N SER A 7 -36.35 -16.27 19.70
CA SER A 7 -35.36 -15.77 20.65
C SER A 7 -34.31 -14.97 19.89
N TYR A 8 -34.18 -13.68 20.22
CA TYR A 8 -33.12 -12.79 19.71
C TYR A 8 -31.70 -13.21 20.14
N ALA A 9 -31.56 -14.25 20.97
CA ALA A 9 -30.29 -14.69 21.55
C ALA A 9 -29.52 -15.72 20.71
N SER A 10 -29.97 -16.08 19.50
CA SER A 10 -29.12 -16.81 18.56
C SER A 10 -28.12 -15.84 17.91
N GLY A 11 -27.19 -15.32 18.72
CA GLY A 11 -25.98 -14.71 18.23
C GLY A 11 -25.25 -15.78 17.44
N ARG A 12 -25.39 -15.73 16.11
CA ARG A 12 -24.61 -16.55 15.19
C ARG A 12 -23.15 -16.21 15.51
N ALA A 13 -22.46 -17.09 16.23
CA ALA A 13 -21.04 -16.93 16.48
C ALA A 13 -20.38 -16.86 15.11
N ILE A 14 -20.00 -15.64 14.73
CA ILE A 14 -19.19 -15.43 13.54
C ILE A 14 -17.82 -15.95 13.97
N ASP A 15 -17.59 -17.24 13.74
CA ASP A 15 -16.30 -17.88 13.86
C ASP A 15 -15.41 -17.38 12.71
N ARG A 16 -15.11 -16.07 12.73
CA ARG A 16 -14.05 -15.50 11.93
C ARG A 16 -12.78 -15.82 12.70
N ALA A 17 -12.18 -16.95 12.37
CA ALA A 17 -10.78 -17.20 12.70
C ALA A 17 -9.97 -16.03 12.15
N PHE A 18 -9.59 -15.10 13.03
CA PHE A 18 -8.69 -14.02 12.68
C PHE A 18 -7.29 -14.65 12.70
N THR A 19 -6.83 -15.09 11.53
CA THR A 19 -5.40 -15.33 11.32
C THR A 19 -4.71 -13.97 11.41
N GLY A 20 -4.40 -13.55 12.64
CA GLY A 20 -3.64 -12.35 12.90
C GLY A 20 -2.27 -12.50 12.25
N ILE A 21 -1.95 -11.58 11.36
CA ILE A 21 -0.58 -11.43 10.86
C ILE A 21 0.19 -10.78 12.00
N ASP A 22 1.29 -11.40 12.42
CA ASP A 22 2.21 -10.77 13.36
C ASP A 22 2.92 -9.63 12.62
N VAL A 23 2.58 -8.41 13.00
CA VAL A 23 3.12 -7.18 12.42
C VAL A 23 4.19 -6.54 13.30
N SER A 24 4.60 -7.22 14.37
CA SER A 24 5.64 -6.71 15.29
C SER A 24 7.01 -6.60 14.61
N GLU A 25 7.30 -7.50 13.67
CA GLU A 25 8.52 -7.51 12.88
C GLU A 25 8.19 -7.23 11.40
N PRO A 26 8.88 -6.28 10.74
CA PRO A 26 8.73 -6.08 9.30
C PRO A 26 9.11 -7.34 8.53
N THR A 27 8.34 -7.67 7.50
CA THR A 27 8.65 -8.79 6.61
C THR A 27 9.07 -8.25 5.25
N GLU A 28 10.12 -8.84 4.67
CA GLU A 28 10.56 -8.50 3.33
C GLU A 28 9.52 -8.93 2.28
N GLY A 29 9.34 -8.09 1.26
CA GLY A 29 8.42 -8.40 0.17
C GLY A 29 7.74 -7.20 -0.45
N TYR A 30 6.71 -7.49 -1.24
CA TYR A 30 5.92 -6.49 -1.95
C TYR A 30 4.51 -6.46 -1.39
N TYR A 31 4.01 -5.24 -1.15
CA TYR A 31 2.71 -5.00 -0.55
C TYR A 31 1.95 -3.91 -1.31
N ARG A 32 0.63 -3.87 -1.16
CA ARG A 32 -0.20 -2.79 -1.71
C ARG A 32 -0.60 -1.83 -0.60
N HIS A 33 -0.44 -0.54 -0.83
CA HIS A 33 -0.76 0.48 0.16
C HIS A 33 -1.26 1.79 -0.47
N ARG A 34 -1.80 2.69 0.36
CA ARG A 34 -2.22 4.05 -0.01
C ARG A 34 -1.65 5.05 0.99
N LEU A 35 -0.86 6.01 0.51
CA LEU A 35 -0.21 7.01 1.38
C LEU A 35 -1.17 8.01 2.04
N VAL A 36 -2.33 8.25 1.42
CA VAL A 36 -3.34 9.20 1.90
C VAL A 36 -4.73 8.62 1.74
N PHE A 37 -5.64 9.03 2.63
CA PHE A 37 -7.05 8.66 2.52
C PHE A 37 -7.66 9.17 1.21
N GLY A 38 -8.30 8.28 0.46
CA GLY A 38 -8.83 8.59 -0.88
C GLY A 38 -7.74 8.76 -1.96
N GLY A 39 -6.48 8.45 -1.65
CA GLY A 39 -5.39 8.39 -2.62
C GLY A 39 -5.47 7.14 -3.50
N VAL A 40 -4.63 7.12 -4.54
CA VAL A 40 -4.51 5.95 -5.41
C VAL A 40 -3.65 4.89 -4.74
N ARG A 41 -3.98 3.62 -4.96
CA ARG A 41 -3.16 2.47 -4.53
C ARG A 41 -1.83 2.44 -5.29
N GLY A 42 -0.76 2.17 -4.57
CA GLY A 42 0.57 1.90 -5.10
C GLY A 42 1.15 0.62 -4.51
N GLY A 43 2.30 0.24 -5.01
CA GLY A 43 3.12 -0.86 -4.52
C GLY A 43 4.16 -0.35 -3.52
N VAL A 44 4.35 -1.11 -2.45
CA VAL A 44 5.40 -0.94 -1.46
C VAL A 44 6.38 -2.09 -1.61
N HIS A 45 7.67 -1.80 -1.61
CA HIS A 45 8.73 -2.80 -1.51
C HIS A 45 9.45 -2.61 -0.18
N ILE A 46 9.53 -3.67 0.64
CA ILE A 46 10.21 -3.68 1.93
C ILE A 46 11.38 -4.65 1.86
N TRP A 47 12.56 -4.21 2.28
CA TRP A 47 13.75 -5.05 2.34
C TRP A 47 14.64 -4.67 3.53
N TYR A 48 15.48 -5.62 3.97
CA TYR A 48 16.49 -5.39 4.99
C TYR A 48 17.86 -5.27 4.33
N GLY A 49 18.55 -4.14 4.48
CA GLY A 49 19.82 -3.92 3.80
C GLY A 49 20.55 -2.64 4.21
N PRO A 50 21.72 -2.38 3.61
CA PRO A 50 22.42 -1.11 3.78
C PRO A 50 21.56 0.03 3.21
N PRO A 51 21.51 1.20 3.87
CA PRO A 51 20.71 2.29 3.36
C PRO A 51 21.23 2.82 2.03
N HIS A 52 20.31 3.13 1.13
CA HIS A 52 20.65 3.79 -0.12
C HIS A 52 20.57 5.30 0.06
N ASP A 53 21.49 6.03 -0.57
CA ASP A 53 21.43 7.47 -0.65
C ASP A 53 20.17 7.88 -1.43
N PRO A 54 19.29 8.75 -0.90
CA PRO A 54 18.04 9.13 -1.55
C PRO A 54 18.23 9.95 -2.83
N ASP A 55 19.40 10.57 -3.02
CA ASP A 55 19.71 11.42 -4.18
C ASP A 55 20.49 10.66 -5.27
N THR A 56 21.42 9.77 -4.89
CA THR A 56 22.23 9.00 -5.86
C THR A 56 21.85 7.53 -6.01
N GLY A 57 21.16 6.95 -5.03
CA GLY A 57 20.83 5.52 -5.00
C GLY A 57 22.01 4.61 -4.62
N ASP A 58 23.17 5.18 -4.30
CA ASP A 58 24.37 4.43 -3.91
C ASP A 58 24.23 3.85 -2.50
N GLU A 59 24.80 2.67 -2.27
CA GLU A 59 24.88 2.08 -0.94
C GLU A 59 25.71 2.97 -0.01
N MET A 60 25.10 3.41 1.08
CA MET A 60 25.80 4.09 2.15
C MET A 60 26.45 3.06 3.07
N ASP A 61 27.70 3.29 3.46
CA ASP A 61 28.39 2.50 4.49
C ASP A 61 27.83 2.85 5.88
N ARG A 62 26.62 2.34 6.17
CA ARG A 62 25.90 2.49 7.43
C ARG A 62 25.32 1.15 7.86
N SER A 63 24.94 1.06 9.14
CA SER A 63 24.31 -0.13 9.71
C SER A 63 23.06 -0.54 8.93
N TRP A 64 22.89 -1.85 8.80
CA TRP A 64 21.72 -2.44 8.12
C TRP A 64 20.45 -2.05 8.86
N ARG A 65 19.43 -1.68 8.10
CA ARG A 65 18.11 -1.34 8.63
C ARG A 65 17.03 -1.76 7.66
N TRP A 66 15.82 -1.86 8.17
CA TRP A 66 14.65 -2.03 7.33
C TRP A 66 14.42 -0.77 6.50
N GLN A 67 14.11 -0.98 5.22
CA GLN A 67 13.87 0.08 4.25
C GLN A 67 12.58 -0.19 3.50
N ALA A 68 11.98 0.89 3.01
CA ALA A 68 10.77 0.81 2.22
C ALA A 68 10.81 1.78 1.03
N GLU A 69 10.23 1.35 -0.08
CA GLU A 69 9.98 2.15 -1.27
C GLU A 69 8.49 2.13 -1.60
N PHE A 70 7.95 3.28 -2.03
CA PHE A 70 6.60 3.40 -2.55
C PHE A 70 6.63 3.80 -4.02
N ASP A 71 6.21 2.88 -4.89
CA ASP A 71 6.29 3.03 -6.35
C ASP A 71 7.69 3.55 -6.80
N GLY A 72 8.77 3.02 -6.21
CA GLY A 72 10.16 3.38 -6.49
C GLY A 72 10.66 4.71 -5.90
N ASP A 73 9.88 5.42 -5.06
CA ASP A 73 10.43 6.52 -4.25
C ASP A 73 10.66 6.03 -2.81
N TYR A 74 11.78 6.41 -2.19
CA TYR A 74 12.08 6.07 -0.79
C TYR A 74 11.01 6.62 0.17
N ILE A 75 10.62 5.80 1.14
CA ILE A 75 9.70 6.19 2.21
C ILE A 75 10.13 5.60 3.55
N GLU A 76 9.80 6.31 4.64
CA GLU A 76 9.96 5.78 5.98
C GLU A 76 9.11 4.52 6.17
N LEU A 77 9.72 3.44 6.67
CA LEU A 77 9.05 2.16 6.89
C LEU A 77 7.82 2.30 7.80
N ASP A 78 7.95 3.04 8.90
CA ASP A 78 6.89 3.25 9.91
C ASP A 78 5.65 3.95 9.35
N ARG A 79 5.75 4.52 8.13
CA ARG A 79 4.64 5.16 7.43
C ARG A 79 3.79 4.18 6.62
N VAL A 80 4.34 3.03 6.26
CA VAL A 80 3.67 2.02 5.42
C VAL A 80 3.41 0.73 6.18
N TRP A 81 4.34 0.32 7.04
CA TRP A 81 4.18 -0.78 7.97
C TRP A 81 3.58 -0.24 9.29
N PRO A 82 2.63 -0.93 9.94
CA PRO A 82 2.10 -2.27 9.65
C PRO A 82 0.91 -2.31 8.67
N ASP A 83 0.40 -1.16 8.25
CA ASP A 83 -0.85 -1.07 7.48
C ASP A 83 -0.85 -1.85 6.16
N CYS A 84 0.30 -1.98 5.50
CA CYS A 84 0.44 -2.72 4.24
C CYS A 84 0.54 -4.24 4.41
N ALA A 85 0.81 -4.74 5.63
CA ALA A 85 1.09 -6.16 5.90
C ALA A 85 -0.05 -7.10 5.46
N GLY A 86 -1.30 -6.60 5.50
CA GLY A 86 -2.48 -7.37 5.11
C GLY A 86 -2.74 -7.51 3.61
N GLU A 87 -1.98 -6.83 2.75
CA GLU A 87 -2.18 -6.86 1.29
C GLU A 87 -0.87 -7.15 0.53
N PRO A 88 -0.30 -8.37 0.63
CA PRO A 88 0.86 -8.76 -0.18
C PRO A 88 0.52 -8.77 -1.68
N ILE A 89 1.49 -8.42 -2.52
CA ILE A 89 1.39 -8.43 -3.99
C ILE A 89 2.60 -9.12 -4.61
N SER A 90 2.52 -9.40 -5.92
CA SER A 90 3.69 -9.90 -6.65
C SER A 90 4.66 -8.76 -7.01
N GLU A 91 5.92 -9.12 -7.26
CA GLU A 91 6.90 -8.18 -7.83
C GLU A 91 6.42 -7.60 -9.18
N ALA A 92 5.76 -8.42 -10.01
CA ALA A 92 5.21 -7.98 -11.29
C ALA A 92 4.17 -6.86 -11.10
N ASP A 93 3.32 -6.98 -10.08
CA ASP A 93 2.36 -5.93 -9.72
C ASP A 93 3.07 -4.66 -9.24
N TYR A 94 4.09 -4.80 -8.38
CA TYR A 94 4.92 -3.67 -7.94
C TYR A 94 5.51 -2.91 -9.13
N ARG A 95 6.16 -3.62 -10.06
CA ARG A 95 6.71 -3.04 -11.29
C ARG A 95 5.63 -2.36 -12.14
N ALA A 96 4.42 -2.93 -12.21
CA ALA A 96 3.31 -2.30 -12.91
C ALA A 96 2.88 -0.96 -12.27
N TYR A 97 2.91 -0.84 -10.94
CA TYR A 97 2.65 0.45 -10.27
C TYR A 97 3.77 1.47 -10.54
N CYS A 98 5.04 1.06 -10.49
CA CYS A 98 6.17 1.91 -10.84
C CYS A 98 6.06 2.45 -12.27
N ASN A 99 5.77 1.57 -13.23
CA ASN A 99 5.59 1.96 -14.63
C ASN A 99 4.41 2.92 -14.81
N ARG A 100 3.28 2.67 -14.12
CA ARG A 100 2.11 3.56 -14.18
C ARG A 100 2.43 4.95 -13.64
N LYS A 101 3.18 5.05 -12.55
CA LYS A 101 3.63 6.32 -11.99
C LYS A 101 4.61 7.04 -12.92
N ALA A 102 5.57 6.32 -13.51
CA ALA A 102 6.50 6.89 -14.48
C ALA A 102 5.76 7.45 -15.71
N TRP A 103 4.80 6.70 -16.26
CA TRP A 103 3.93 7.17 -17.34
C TRP A 103 3.12 8.39 -16.93
N ALA A 104 2.52 8.39 -15.73
CA ALA A 104 1.71 9.49 -15.23
C ALA A 104 2.55 10.77 -15.02
N ARG A 105 3.79 10.65 -14.51
CA ARG A 105 4.71 11.81 -14.39
C ARG A 105 4.96 12.49 -15.74
N GLN A 106 4.98 11.74 -16.84
CA GLN A 106 5.23 12.26 -18.18
C GLN A 106 3.95 12.79 -18.87
N ASN A 107 2.82 12.09 -18.72
CA ASN A 107 1.61 12.36 -19.51
C ASN A 107 0.53 13.12 -18.72
N ALA A 108 0.50 12.97 -17.40
CA ALA A 108 -0.52 13.55 -16.51
C ALA A 108 0.11 13.96 -15.16
N PRO A 109 1.06 14.93 -15.16
CA PRO A 109 1.87 15.27 -13.99
C PRO A 109 1.05 15.79 -12.80
N ASN A 110 -0.13 16.36 -13.05
CA ASN A 110 -1.04 16.87 -12.02
C ASN A 110 -2.02 15.81 -11.48
N SER A 111 -1.95 14.58 -11.99
CA SER A 111 -2.82 13.50 -11.55
C SER A 111 -2.34 12.89 -10.23
N ALA A 112 -3.28 12.32 -9.48
CA ALA A 112 -2.96 11.52 -8.29
C ALA A 112 -2.18 10.21 -8.60
N PHE A 113 -2.00 9.88 -9.89
CA PHE A 113 -1.12 8.80 -10.34
C PHE A 113 0.34 9.24 -10.41
N ALA A 114 0.60 10.51 -10.75
CA ALA A 114 1.94 11.09 -10.75
C ALA A 114 2.38 11.50 -9.33
N ASN A 115 1.47 12.11 -8.56
CA ASN A 115 1.70 12.48 -7.17
C ASN A 115 0.82 11.66 -6.20
N ARG A 116 1.43 10.65 -5.57
CA ARG A 116 0.75 9.71 -4.65
C ARG A 116 0.37 10.31 -3.30
N ARG A 117 0.87 11.51 -2.99
CA ARG A 117 0.48 12.27 -1.79
C ARG A 117 -0.80 13.08 -2.01
N GLN A 118 -1.31 13.14 -3.25
CA GLN A 118 -2.55 13.82 -3.58
C GLN A 118 -3.74 12.85 -3.49
N ARG A 119 -4.85 13.36 -2.94
CA ARG A 119 -6.13 12.64 -3.00
C ARG A 119 -6.58 12.53 -4.45
N ARG A 120 -7.13 11.38 -4.83
CA ARG A 120 -7.73 11.22 -6.15
C ARG A 120 -9.00 12.05 -6.23
N ASP A 121 -9.04 12.98 -7.17
CA ASP A 121 -10.26 13.69 -7.56
C ASP A 121 -10.90 13.00 -8.78
N PRO A 122 -12.09 12.38 -8.64
CA PRO A 122 -12.77 11.73 -9.75
C PRO A 122 -13.38 12.69 -10.77
N LEU A 123 -13.50 13.99 -10.45
CA LEU A 123 -14.03 15.01 -11.35
C LEU A 123 -12.93 15.78 -12.10
N SER A 124 -11.66 15.53 -11.78
CA SER A 124 -10.54 16.17 -12.46
C SER A 124 -10.35 15.60 -13.87
N ILE A 125 -10.16 16.50 -14.84
CA ILE A 125 -9.83 16.18 -16.23
C ILE A 125 -8.52 15.40 -16.32
N ASP A 126 -7.58 15.66 -15.40
CA ASP A 126 -6.27 15.01 -15.34
C ASP A 126 -6.33 13.58 -14.78
N CYS A 127 -7.49 13.14 -14.25
CA CYS A 127 -7.68 11.83 -13.66
C CYS A 127 -8.96 11.17 -14.17
N PRO A 128 -9.10 10.95 -15.49
CA PRO A 128 -10.32 10.39 -16.05
C PRO A 128 -10.56 8.98 -15.48
N LEU A 129 -11.82 8.66 -15.22
CA LEU A 129 -12.22 7.32 -14.85
C LEU A 129 -11.86 6.36 -16.01
N PRO A 130 -11.32 5.16 -15.74
CA PRO A 130 -11.27 4.13 -16.78
C PRO A 130 -12.73 3.85 -17.19
N PHE A 131 -13.02 4.01 -18.48
CA PHE A 131 -14.32 3.74 -19.08
C PHE A 131 -14.62 2.24 -19.11
#